data_AF-A0AAU9WT60-F1
#
_entry.id   AF-A0AAU9WT60-F1
#
_cell.length_a   1.000
_cell.length_b   1.000
_cell.length_c   1.000
_cell.angle_alpha   90.00
_cell.angle_beta   90.00
_cell.angle_gamma   90.00
#
_symmetry.space_group_name_H-M   'P 1'
#
loop_
_entity.id
_entity.type
_entity.pdbx_description
1 polymer ?
#
loop_
_entity_poly.entity_id
_entity_poly.type
_entity_poly.pdbx_seq_one_letter_code
_entity_poly.pdbx_strand_id
1 'polypeptide(L)'
;KWIKRFERFRSASRLSKGDEESQLNTLLYSMRSKSDDILTTFGLTTDNSKKYDDEMIRDRIVVGLADQKLSEKFQLDADLTLEKAIKRVRQSESVRSQQSIVRGQDDASQPAEVDGVHIILKGKPTSTRYKVLIQSDVSNDVCQRCSLSPAHKRTQCPAKDA
;
A
#
# COMPACT_ATOMS: atom_id res chain seq x y z
N LYS A 1 -40.33 32.51 26.99
CA LYS A 1 -39.32 31.79 26.17
C LYS A 1 -38.18 31.33 27.08
N TRP A 2 -37.74 30.08 26.99
CA TRP A 2 -36.73 29.47 27.89
C TRP A 2 -35.39 30.23 27.87
N ILE A 3 -35.00 30.76 26.72
CA ILE A 3 -33.75 31.51 26.53
C ILE A 3 -33.64 32.72 27.48
N LYS A 4 -34.71 33.52 27.62
CA LYS A 4 -34.74 34.67 28.54
C LYS A 4 -34.67 34.25 30.02
N ARG A 5 -35.17 33.06 30.37
CA ARG A 5 -35.10 32.51 31.73
C ARG A 5 -33.68 32.04 32.03
N PHE A 6 -33.03 31.40 31.06
CA PHE A 6 -31.64 30.99 31.18
C PHE A 6 -30.68 32.19 31.25
N GLU A 7 -30.85 33.24 30.45
CA GLU A 7 -30.00 34.44 30.51
C GLU A 7 -30.05 35.15 31.88
N ARG A 8 -31.25 35.22 32.47
CA ARG A 8 -31.45 35.75 33.83
C ARG A 8 -30.77 34.87 34.88
N PHE A 9 -30.92 33.55 34.76
CA PHE A 9 -30.24 32.59 35.65
C PHE A 9 -28.72 32.65 35.48
N ARG A 10 -28.21 32.71 34.25
CA ARG A 10 -26.79 32.82 33.93
C ARG A 10 -26.15 34.05 34.57
N SER A 11 -26.86 35.18 34.53
CA SER A 11 -26.41 36.44 35.14
C SER A 11 -26.49 36.43 36.66
N ALA A 12 -27.59 35.92 37.24
CA ALA A 12 -27.80 35.89 38.69
C ALA A 12 -26.89 34.89 39.41
N SER A 13 -26.70 33.70 38.84
CA SER A 13 -25.90 32.61 39.42
C SER A 13 -24.39 32.75 39.16
N ARG A 14 -23.94 33.83 38.49
CA ARG A 14 -22.57 34.01 37.98
C ARG A 14 -22.06 32.84 37.13
N LEU A 15 -22.97 32.03 36.59
CA LEU A 15 -22.65 30.90 35.72
C LEU A 15 -21.92 31.37 34.46
N SER A 16 -22.05 32.66 34.08
CA SER A 16 -21.29 33.29 33.01
C SER A 16 -19.77 33.27 33.16
N LYS A 17 -19.24 33.05 34.37
CA LYS A 17 -17.79 33.00 34.64
C LYS A 17 -17.25 31.59 34.89
N GLY A 18 -18.12 30.58 34.97
CA GLY A 18 -17.72 29.18 35.18
C GLY A 18 -17.42 28.45 33.88
N ASP A 19 -17.04 27.18 33.99
CA ASP A 19 -16.64 26.33 32.87
C ASP A 19 -17.76 26.19 31.82
N GLU A 20 -17.37 26.19 30.55
CA GLU A 20 -18.30 26.09 29.42
C GLU A 20 -19.17 24.83 29.51
N GLU A 21 -18.60 23.71 29.95
CA GLU A 21 -19.34 22.46 30.16
C GLU A 21 -20.44 22.62 31.20
N SER A 22 -20.15 23.28 32.33
CA SER A 22 -21.15 23.57 33.36
C SER A 22 -22.23 24.54 32.86
N GLN A 23 -21.85 25.51 32.02
CA GLN A 23 -22.79 26.43 31.39
C GLN A 23 -23.75 25.70 30.44
N LEU A 24 -23.22 24.81 29.60
CA LEU A 24 -23.98 24.01 28.64
C LEU A 24 -24.87 22.97 29.34
N ASN A 25 -24.35 22.24 30.32
CA ASN A 25 -25.12 21.26 31.09
C ASN A 25 -26.27 21.91 31.86
N THR A 26 -26.03 23.08 32.45
CA THR A 26 -27.08 23.81 33.17
C THR A 26 -28.12 24.40 32.22
N LEU A 27 -27.70 24.83 31.02
CA LEU A 27 -28.60 25.24 29.96
C LEU A 27 -29.49 24.08 29.52
N LEU A 28 -28.89 22.93 29.24
CA LEU A 28 -29.55 21.69 28.84
C LEU A 28 -30.64 21.28 29.84
N TYR A 29 -30.25 21.19 31.12
CA TYR A 29 -31.17 20.90 32.21
C TYR A 29 -32.32 21.92 32.33
N SER A 30 -32.03 23.21 32.11
CA SER A 30 -33.03 24.29 32.19
C SER A 30 -34.02 24.29 31.03
N MET A 31 -33.64 23.74 29.88
CA MET A 31 -34.48 23.67 28.68
C MET A 31 -35.48 22.50 28.70
N ARG A 32 -35.27 21.48 29.55
CA ARG A 32 -36.13 20.29 29.68
C ARG A 32 -36.49 19.69 28.32
N SER A 33 -37.79 19.53 28.00
CA SER A 33 -38.23 18.88 26.76
C SER A 33 -37.64 19.49 25.48
N LYS A 34 -37.37 20.81 25.47
CA LYS A 34 -36.77 21.49 24.31
C LYS A 34 -35.30 21.16 24.12
N SER A 35 -34.61 20.82 25.21
CA SER A 35 -33.25 20.28 25.11
C SER A 35 -33.31 18.96 24.36
N ASP A 36 -34.20 18.07 24.77
CA ASP A 36 -34.28 16.71 24.20
C ASP A 36 -34.71 16.74 22.73
N ASP A 37 -35.65 17.61 22.35
CA ASP A 37 -36.05 17.83 20.96
C ASP A 37 -34.86 18.30 20.10
N ILE A 38 -34.07 19.25 20.61
CA ILE A 38 -32.89 19.78 19.92
C ILE A 38 -31.79 18.71 19.83
N LEU A 39 -31.47 18.05 20.94
CA LEU A 39 -30.46 16.98 20.99
C LEU A 39 -30.82 15.82 20.04
N THR A 40 -32.10 15.45 19.99
CA THR A 40 -32.59 14.39 19.09
C THR A 40 -32.54 14.84 17.64
N THR A 41 -32.97 16.08 17.35
CA THR A 41 -32.96 16.64 15.98
C THR A 41 -31.54 16.73 15.41
N PHE A 42 -30.56 17.07 16.23
CA PHE A 42 -29.15 17.16 15.82
C PHE A 42 -28.36 15.85 16.00
N GLY A 43 -28.98 14.78 16.52
CA GLY A 43 -28.29 13.52 16.81
C GLY A 43 -27.16 13.66 17.83
N LEU A 44 -27.20 14.68 18.69
CA LEU A 44 -26.19 15.00 19.68
C LEU A 44 -26.53 14.40 21.04
N THR A 45 -26.90 13.12 21.09
CA THR A 45 -27.02 12.44 22.39
C THR A 45 -25.67 12.48 23.11
N THR A 46 -25.65 12.62 24.43
CA THR A 46 -24.43 12.64 25.25
C THR A 46 -23.52 11.42 25.02
N ASP A 47 -24.06 10.34 24.47
CA ASP A 47 -23.33 9.14 24.05
C ASP A 47 -22.67 9.21 22.66
N ASN A 48 -22.98 10.23 21.85
CA ASN A 48 -22.45 10.34 20.47
C ASN A 48 -21.10 11.06 20.40
N SER A 49 -20.58 11.59 21.52
CA SER A 49 -19.21 12.13 21.59
C SER A 49 -18.12 11.03 21.55
N LYS A 50 -18.50 9.74 21.58
CA LYS A 50 -17.57 8.60 21.58
C LYS A 50 -17.75 7.64 20.39
N LYS A 51 -18.63 7.93 19.43
CA LYS A 51 -19.03 6.96 18.39
C LYS A 51 -18.31 7.15 17.06
N TYR A 52 -16.99 7.18 17.09
CA TYR A 52 -16.30 6.43 16.06
C TYR A 52 -15.71 5.24 16.79
N ASP A 53 -16.39 4.10 16.69
CA ASP A 53 -15.90 2.87 17.28
C ASP A 53 -14.49 2.61 16.72
N ASP A 54 -13.56 2.23 17.58
CA ASP A 54 -12.16 1.96 17.20
C ASP A 54 -12.07 1.00 16.01
N GLU A 55 -13.06 0.12 15.88
CA GLU A 55 -13.26 -0.79 14.76
C GLU A 55 -13.51 -0.07 13.45
N MET A 56 -14.41 0.93 13.41
CA MET A 56 -14.69 1.70 12.19
C MET A 56 -13.47 2.52 11.74
N ILE A 57 -12.75 3.11 12.70
CA ILE A 57 -11.53 3.87 12.39
C ILE A 57 -10.46 2.93 11.86
N ARG A 58 -10.27 1.77 12.50
CA ARG A 58 -9.33 0.73 12.06
C ARG A 58 -9.66 0.28 10.66
N ASP A 59 -10.91 -0.08 10.37
CA ASP A 59 -11.32 -0.60 9.07
C ASP A 59 -11.16 0.47 7.97
N ARG A 60 -11.41 1.74 8.29
CA ARG A 60 -11.14 2.86 7.37
C ARG A 60 -9.66 3.02 7.06
N ILE A 61 -8.79 2.81 8.05
CA ILE A 61 -7.33 2.80 7.85
C ILE A 61 -6.93 1.64 6.94
N VAL A 62 -7.46 0.43 7.19
CA VAL A 62 -7.13 -0.77 6.40
C VAL A 62 -7.50 -0.57 4.93
N VAL A 63 -8.72 -0.10 4.64
CA VAL A 63 -9.21 0.11 3.26
C VAL A 63 -8.57 1.34 2.60
N GLY A 64 -8.29 2.39 3.38
CA GLY A 64 -7.72 3.64 2.87
C GLY A 64 -6.20 3.65 2.72
N LEU A 65 -5.52 2.55 3.07
CA LEU A 65 -4.06 2.47 3.06
C LEU A 65 -3.50 2.42 1.63
N ALA A 66 -2.49 3.24 1.32
CA ALA A 66 -1.82 3.21 0.02
C ALA A 66 -0.88 2.00 -0.17
N ASP A 67 -0.38 1.41 0.92
CA ASP A 67 0.46 0.19 0.85
C ASP A 67 -0.42 -1.06 0.80
N GLN A 68 -0.63 -1.56 -0.42
CA GLN A 68 -1.47 -2.74 -0.67
C GLN A 68 -1.01 -3.97 0.13
N LYS A 69 0.30 -4.20 0.24
CA LYS A 69 0.85 -5.37 0.94
C LYS A 69 0.63 -5.29 2.44
N LEU A 70 0.67 -4.09 3.01
CA LEU A 70 0.36 -3.89 4.43
C LEU A 70 -1.15 -3.97 4.69
N SER A 71 -1.98 -3.44 3.78
CA SER A 71 -3.44 -3.56 3.88
C SER A 71 -3.89 -5.02 3.89
N GLU A 72 -3.38 -5.86 2.99
CA GLU A 72 -3.68 -7.30 2.97
C GLU A 72 -3.27 -7.99 4.27
N LYS A 73 -2.10 -7.67 4.83
CA LYS A 73 -1.67 -8.20 6.13
C LYS A 73 -2.60 -7.81 7.25
N PHE A 74 -3.12 -6.59 7.23
CA PHE A 74 -4.08 -6.14 8.23
C PHE A 74 -5.44 -6.84 8.08
N GLN A 75 -5.88 -7.14 6.87
CA GLN A 75 -7.13 -7.88 6.63
C GLN A 75 -7.04 -9.35 7.09
N LEU A 76 -5.84 -9.94 7.09
CA LEU A 76 -5.59 -11.29 7.59
C LEU A 76 -5.41 -11.37 9.11
N ASP A 77 -5.20 -10.24 9.79
CA ASP A 77 -4.95 -10.18 11.23
C ASP A 77 -6.27 -10.03 12.00
N ALA A 78 -6.77 -11.15 12.54
CA ALA A 78 -8.02 -11.18 13.30
C ALA A 78 -7.96 -10.37 14.62
N ASP A 79 -6.77 -10.17 15.18
CA ASP A 79 -6.55 -9.48 16.46
C ASP A 79 -6.04 -8.04 16.27
N LEU A 80 -6.33 -7.45 15.11
CA LEU A 80 -5.94 -6.10 14.77
C LEU A 80 -6.73 -5.09 15.61
N THR A 81 -6.02 -4.31 16.42
CA THR A 81 -6.59 -3.17 17.15
C THR A 81 -6.22 -1.86 16.46
N LEU A 82 -6.99 -0.79 16.72
CA LEU A 82 -6.73 0.53 16.16
C LEU A 82 -5.30 1.01 16.46
N GLU A 83 -4.83 0.85 17.70
CA GLU A 83 -3.48 1.25 18.09
C GLU A 83 -2.39 0.48 17.33
N LYS A 84 -2.57 -0.85 17.16
CA LYS A 84 -1.63 -1.67 16.39
C LYS A 84 -1.58 -1.23 14.93
N ALA A 85 -2.75 -0.94 14.34
CA ALA A 85 -2.84 -0.44 12.97
C ALA A 85 -2.07 0.89 12.84
N ILE A 86 -2.34 1.88 13.69
CA ILE A 86 -1.67 3.19 13.65
C ILE A 86 -0.14 3.04 13.78
N LYS A 87 0.32 2.26 14.77
CA LYS A 87 1.76 2.05 15.00
C LYS A 87 2.43 1.40 13.79
N ARG A 88 1.85 0.32 13.27
CA ARG A 88 2.42 -0.42 12.14
C ARG A 88 2.43 0.41 10.85
N VAL A 89 1.40 1.21 10.59
CA VAL A 89 1.36 2.11 9.41
C VAL A 89 2.50 3.12 9.47
N ARG A 90 2.63 3.88 10.57
CA ARG A 90 3.70 4.88 10.72
C ARG A 90 5.10 4.27 10.64
N GLN A 91 5.27 3.08 11.23
CA GLN A 91 6.53 2.34 11.16
C GLN A 91 6.83 1.93 9.71
N SER A 92 5.85 1.41 8.98
CA SER A 92 6.03 0.99 7.58
C SER A 92 6.42 2.16 6.67
N GLU A 93 5.81 3.34 6.87
CA GLU A 93 6.15 4.54 6.11
C GLU A 93 7.57 5.00 6.41
N SER A 94 7.95 5.03 7.70
CA SER A 94 9.31 5.39 8.12
C SER A 94 10.35 4.44 7.51
N VAL A 95 10.08 3.13 7.54
CA VAL A 95 10.95 2.11 6.95
C VAL A 95 11.01 2.28 5.44
N ARG A 96 9.89 2.47 4.75
CA ARG A 96 9.86 2.64 3.29
C ARG A 96 10.64 3.88 2.85
N SER A 97 10.54 4.97 3.61
CA SER A 97 11.33 6.18 3.38
C SER A 97 12.82 5.99 3.63
N GLN A 98 13.23 5.10 4.54
CA GLN A 98 14.64 4.78 4.78
C GLN A 98 15.17 3.77 3.75
N GLN A 99 14.38 2.78 3.38
CA GLN A 99 14.75 1.75 2.41
C GLN A 99 14.94 2.33 1.00
N SER A 100 14.18 3.37 0.61
CA SER A 100 14.42 4.05 -0.68
C SER A 100 15.83 4.66 -0.76
N ILE A 101 16.39 5.09 0.37
CA ILE A 101 17.75 5.64 0.48
C ILE A 101 18.78 4.52 0.46
N VAL A 102 18.53 3.41 1.16
CA VAL A 102 19.50 2.31 1.32
C VAL A 102 19.54 1.37 0.11
N ARG A 103 18.40 1.13 -0.53
CA ARG A 103 18.27 0.14 -1.62
C ARG A 103 18.24 0.75 -3.01
N GLY A 104 18.10 2.08 -3.15
CA GLY A 104 17.93 2.71 -4.46
C GLY A 104 16.59 2.33 -5.11
N GLN A 105 16.09 3.16 -6.02
CA GLN A 105 14.86 2.87 -6.74
C GLN A 105 15.07 1.73 -7.75
N ASP A 106 14.80 0.51 -7.36
CA ASP A 106 14.55 -0.60 -8.29
C ASP A 106 13.06 -0.95 -8.28
N ASP A 107 12.21 -0.05 -8.80
CA ASP A 107 10.99 -0.48 -9.50
C ASP A 107 10.39 0.65 -10.35
N ALA A 108 10.83 0.73 -11.60
CA ALA A 108 10.04 1.30 -12.69
C ALA A 108 10.34 0.49 -13.95
N SER A 109 9.56 -0.58 -14.13
CA SER A 109 9.28 -1.24 -15.42
C SER A 109 10.49 -1.84 -16.15
N GLN A 110 10.78 -3.11 -15.90
CA GLN A 110 11.21 -4.10 -16.93
C GLN A 110 11.34 -5.49 -16.30
N PRO A 111 10.93 -6.59 -16.98
CA PRO A 111 11.41 -7.91 -16.62
C PRO A 111 12.91 -7.94 -16.91
N ALA A 112 13.74 -8.05 -15.86
CA ALA A 112 15.16 -8.30 -16.01
C ALA A 112 15.35 -9.74 -16.53
N GLU A 113 15.28 -9.92 -17.84
CA GLU A 113 15.91 -11.04 -18.52
C GLU A 113 17.43 -10.80 -18.45
N VAL A 114 18.11 -11.58 -17.62
CA VAL A 114 19.57 -11.51 -17.45
C VAL A 114 20.24 -12.11 -18.68
N ASP A 115 20.49 -11.28 -19.70
CA ASP A 115 21.25 -11.70 -20.87
C ASP A 115 22.76 -11.57 -20.60
N GLY A 116 23.48 -12.66 -20.87
CA GLY A 116 24.93 -12.74 -20.70
C GLY A 116 25.64 -11.78 -21.65
N VAL A 117 26.68 -11.11 -21.16
CA VAL A 117 27.42 -10.11 -21.95
C VAL A 117 28.03 -10.74 -23.20
N HIS A 118 27.59 -10.30 -24.39
CA HIS A 118 28.43 -10.28 -25.58
C HIS A 118 28.31 -8.95 -26.32
N ILE A 119 29.45 -8.27 -26.46
CA ILE A 119 29.61 -6.94 -27.04
C ILE A 119 29.60 -7.05 -28.57
N ILE A 120 28.73 -6.29 -29.29
CA ILE A 120 28.92 -6.03 -30.72
C ILE A 120 28.59 -4.56 -31.08
N LEU A 121 29.56 -3.91 -31.72
CA LEU A 121 29.53 -2.52 -32.21
C LEU A 121 28.76 -2.39 -33.55
N LYS A 122 28.35 -1.15 -33.81
CA LYS A 122 27.31 -0.62 -34.73
C LYS A 122 27.60 -0.69 -36.24
N GLY A 123 26.54 -0.70 -37.07
CA GLY A 123 26.50 0.02 -38.39
C GLY A 123 25.70 -0.63 -39.54
N LYS A 124 24.69 0.06 -40.08
CA LYS A 124 23.81 -0.24 -41.28
C LYS A 124 24.29 0.60 -42.52
N PRO A 125 23.69 0.66 -43.76
CA PRO A 125 22.35 0.22 -44.26
C PRO A 125 22.13 -0.23 -45.77
N THR A 126 20.88 -0.63 -46.10
CA THR A 126 20.18 -0.73 -47.44
C THR A 126 20.55 -1.87 -48.42
N SER A 127 19.72 -2.57 -49.20
CA SER A 127 18.27 -2.71 -49.51
C SER A 127 18.10 -4.10 -50.18
N THR A 128 17.23 -5.05 -49.78
CA THR A 128 15.86 -5.25 -50.31
C THR A 128 15.26 -6.54 -49.70
N ARG A 129 14.12 -6.41 -48.99
CA ARG A 129 12.92 -7.31 -48.81
C ARG A 129 13.02 -8.81 -49.16
N TYR A 130 12.61 -9.84 -48.39
CA TYR A 130 11.74 -10.04 -47.20
C TYR A 130 12.19 -11.31 -46.39
N LYS A 131 11.82 -11.38 -45.08
CA LYS A 131 12.30 -12.22 -43.93
C LYS A 131 11.80 -13.69 -43.91
N VAL A 132 12.31 -14.70 -43.17
CA VAL A 132 13.09 -14.81 -41.90
C VAL A 132 14.02 -16.05 -41.99
N LEU A 133 15.28 -15.92 -41.54
CA LEU A 133 16.30 -16.98 -41.43
C LEU A 133 16.69 -17.19 -39.96
N ILE A 134 16.81 -18.45 -39.51
CA ILE A 134 17.63 -18.85 -38.37
C ILE A 134 18.64 -19.88 -38.90
N GLN A 135 19.90 -19.46 -39.05
CA GLN A 135 21.06 -20.33 -39.25
C GLN A 135 22.23 -19.74 -38.48
N SER A 136 22.83 -20.53 -37.59
CA SER A 136 24.16 -20.28 -37.03
C SER A 136 25.05 -21.46 -37.40
N ASP A 137 25.84 -21.27 -38.47
CA ASP A 137 26.99 -22.10 -38.82
C ASP A 137 28.07 -21.88 -37.76
N VAL A 138 28.25 -22.89 -36.90
CA VAL A 138 29.48 -23.08 -36.13
C VAL A 138 30.11 -24.35 -36.70
N SER A 139 31.21 -24.19 -37.41
CA SER A 139 32.05 -25.30 -37.88
C SER A 139 32.46 -26.14 -36.68
N ASN A 140 31.74 -27.23 -36.44
CA ASN A 140 31.96 -28.12 -35.31
C ASN A 140 33.22 -28.94 -35.56
N ASP A 141 34.35 -28.50 -35.01
CA ASP A 141 35.62 -29.24 -34.97
C ASP A 141 35.58 -30.45 -34.01
N VAL A 142 34.38 -30.81 -33.53
CA VAL A 142 34.08 -31.96 -32.68
C VAL A 142 33.14 -32.90 -33.43
N CYS A 143 33.45 -34.20 -33.41
CA CYS A 143 32.54 -35.21 -33.94
C CYS A 143 31.26 -35.26 -33.10
N GLN A 144 30.09 -34.96 -33.67
CA GLN A 144 28.84 -34.91 -32.90
C GLN A 144 28.34 -36.26 -32.33
N ARG A 145 29.01 -37.39 -32.63
CA ARG A 145 28.64 -38.71 -32.08
C ARG A 145 29.46 -39.10 -30.85
N CYS A 146 30.77 -38.86 -30.87
CA CYS A 146 31.66 -39.16 -29.75
C CYS A 146 32.23 -37.91 -29.06
N SER A 147 31.86 -36.72 -29.53
CA SER A 147 32.28 -35.40 -29.02
C SER A 147 33.80 -35.15 -29.04
N LEU A 148 34.57 -35.94 -29.80
CA LEU A 148 36.03 -35.80 -29.91
C LEU A 148 36.46 -34.86 -31.04
N SER A 149 37.49 -34.04 -30.77
CA SER A 149 38.22 -33.23 -31.74
C SER A 149 39.53 -33.89 -32.17
N PRO A 150 39.96 -33.76 -33.44
CA PRO A 150 39.27 -33.06 -34.53
C PRO A 150 38.08 -33.88 -35.09
N ALA A 151 37.17 -33.18 -35.76
CA ALA A 151 36.05 -33.80 -36.45
C ALA A 151 36.56 -34.82 -37.50
N HIS A 152 35.98 -36.01 -37.49
CA HIS A 152 36.39 -37.12 -38.34
C HIS A 152 35.17 -37.78 -39.01
N LYS A 153 35.42 -38.53 -40.09
CA LYS A 153 34.37 -39.28 -40.80
C LYS A 153 33.80 -40.35 -39.87
N ARG A 154 32.50 -40.62 -39.98
CA ARG A 154 31.75 -41.58 -39.15
C ARG A 154 32.36 -42.99 -39.11
N THR A 155 33.06 -43.39 -40.17
CA THR A 155 33.74 -44.69 -40.29
C THR A 155 34.98 -44.81 -39.40
N GLN A 156 35.57 -43.68 -39.01
CA GLN A 156 36.77 -43.58 -38.18
C GLN A 156 36.41 -43.23 -36.72
N CYS A 157 35.12 -43.20 -36.39
CA CYS A 157 34.66 -42.87 -35.05
C CYS A 157 34.83 -44.05 -34.10
N PRO A 158 35.52 -43.90 -32.96
CA PRO A 158 35.69 -44.99 -31.99
C PRO A 158 34.35 -45.46 -31.40
N ALA A 159 33.30 -44.64 -31.47
CA ALA A 159 31.93 -44.97 -31.07
C ALA A 159 31.05 -45.40 -32.28
N LYS A 160 31.62 -46.03 -33.32
CA LYS A 160 30.87 -46.42 -34.52
C LYS A 160 29.86 -47.55 -34.26
N ASP A 161 30.21 -48.51 -33.40
CA ASP A 161 29.41 -49.73 -33.17
C ASP A 161 28.68 -49.74 -31.81
N ALA A 162 28.50 -48.57 -31.20
CA ALA A 162 27.60 -48.35 -30.06
C ALA A 162 26.20 -47.96 -30.52
#